data_AF-A0A3R9VQB9-F1
#
_entry.id   AF-A0A3R9VQB9-F1
#
_cell.length_a   1.000
_cell.length_b   1.000
_cell.length_c   1.000
_cell.angle_alpha   90.00
_cell.angle_beta   90.00
_cell.angle_gamma   90.00
#
_symmetry.space_group_name_H-M   'P 1'
#
loop_
_entity.id
_entity.type
_entity.pdbx_description
1 polymer ?
#
loop_
_entity_poly.entity_id
_entity_poly.type
_entity_poly.pdbx_seq_one_letter_code
_entity_poly.pdbx_strand_id
1 'polypeptide(L)' 'MKLRLQLRFTGLRYTEVNIWKDPEAAAYVRSVADGNETVPTVRVAGTALVNPSLRQLLEAVRAHAPHLL' A
#
# COMPACT_ATOMS: atom_id res chain seq x y z
N MET A 1 -10.21 -12.53 -0.88
CA MET A 1 -9.23 -12.33 -1.99
C MET A 1 -8.09 -11.43 -1.51
N LYS A 2 -6.84 -11.71 -1.87
CA LYS A 2 -5.66 -10.88 -1.48
C LYS A 2 -5.60 -9.61 -2.35
N LEU A 3 -5.41 -8.45 -1.73
CA LEU A 3 -5.26 -7.14 -2.40
C LEU A 3 -4.23 -7.17 -3.55
N ARG A 4 -3.11 -7.89 -3.36
CA ARG A 4 -2.08 -8.11 -4.39
C ARG A 4 -2.63 -8.68 -5.70
N LEU A 5 -3.55 -9.64 -5.62
CA LEU A 5 -4.10 -10.28 -6.81
C LEU A 5 -4.97 -9.28 -7.58
N GLN A 6 -5.76 -8.48 -6.86
CA GLN A 6 -6.61 -7.45 -7.45
C GLN A 6 -5.79 -6.32 -8.09
N LEU A 7 -4.70 -5.89 -7.46
CA LEU A 7 -3.76 -4.91 -8.02
C LEU A 7 -3.18 -5.35 -9.37
N ARG A 8 -2.84 -6.64 -9.52
CA ARG A 8 -2.36 -7.17 -10.82
C ARG A 8 -3.36 -7.01 -11.96
N PHE A 9 -4.67 -7.02 -11.68
CA PHE A 9 -5.70 -6.83 -12.69
C PHE A 9 -5.97 -5.35 -13.02
N THR A 10 -5.56 -4.42 -12.15
CA THR A 10 -5.78 -2.98 -12.37
C THR A 10 -4.76 -2.34 -13.30
N GLY A 11 -3.64 -3.01 -13.61
CA GLY A 11 -2.57 -2.43 -14.45
C GLY A 11 -1.78 -1.29 -13.79
N LEU A 12 -2.09 -0.95 -12.53
CA LEU A 12 -1.39 0.07 -11.78
C LEU A 12 0.09 -0.30 -11.62
N ARG A 13 0.97 0.69 -11.80
CA ARG A 13 2.37 0.53 -11.45
C ARG A 13 2.51 0.61 -9.93
N TYR A 14 3.06 -0.43 -9.32
CA TYR A 14 3.37 -0.47 -7.90
C TYR A 14 4.72 -1.15 -7.66
N THR A 15 5.35 -0.81 -6.53
CA THR A 15 6.58 -1.44 -6.07
C THR A 15 6.25 -2.29 -4.85
N GLU A 16 6.54 -3.59 -4.91
CA GLU A 16 6.43 -4.47 -3.74
C GLU A 16 7.69 -4.33 -2.89
N VAL A 17 7.52 -3.95 -1.63
CA VAL A 17 8.60 -3.93 -0.64
C VAL A 17 8.31 -4.99 0.41
N ASN A 18 9.30 -5.82 0.71
CA ASN A 18 9.18 -6.88 1.69
C ASN A 18 9.77 -6.42 3.03
N ILE A 19 8.91 -6.08 3.99
CA ILE A 19 9.30 -5.63 5.32
C ILE A 19 10.11 -6.66 6.13
N TRP A 20 10.01 -7.95 5.79
CA TRP A 20 10.78 -9.01 6.46
C TRP A 20 12.25 -9.03 6.01
N LYS A 21 12.55 -8.40 4.88
CA LYS A 21 13.92 -8.25 4.36
C LYS A 21 14.47 -6.85 4.57
N ASP A 22 13.59 -5.86 4.69
CA ASP A 22 13.94 -4.46 4.82
C ASP A 22 13.49 -3.91 6.18
N PRO A 23 14.42 -3.74 7.14
CA PRO A 23 14.09 -3.23 8.46
C PRO A 23 13.63 -1.77 8.44
N GLU A 24 14.03 -0.95 7.46
CA GLU A 24 13.52 0.41 7.32
C GLU A 24 12.05 0.41 6.88
N ALA A 25 11.69 -0.48 5.95
CA ALA A 25 10.30 -0.67 5.54
C ALA A 25 9.43 -1.19 6.69
N ALA A 26 9.96 -2.07 7.54
CA ALA A 26 9.26 -2.52 8.76
C ALA A 26 9.03 -1.36 9.74
N ALA A 27 10.05 -0.53 9.97
CA ALA A 27 9.93 0.66 10.81
C ALA A 27 8.88 1.63 10.27
N TYR A 28 8.84 1.82 8.94
CA TYR A 28 7.81 2.63 8.29
C TYR A 28 6.41 2.04 8.53
N VAL A 29 6.20 0.73 8.29
CA VAL A 29 4.90 0.08 8.52
C VAL A 29 4.46 0.22 9.97
N ARG A 30 5.36 0.02 10.94
CA ARG A 30 5.05 0.23 12.36
C ARG A 30 4.67 1.69 12.63
N SER A 31 5.34 2.67 12.02
CA SER A 31 5.02 4.08 12.23
C SER A 31 3.63 4.47 11.71
N VAL A 32 3.15 3.82 10.64
CA VAL A 32 1.86 4.15 10.02
C VAL A 32 0.70 3.27 10.49
N ALA A 33 1.00 2.11 11.07
CA ALA A 33 0.03 1.14 11.57
C ALA A 33 -0.03 1.08 13.11
N ASP A 34 0.22 2.22 13.77
CA ASP A 34 0.10 2.37 15.22
C ASP A 34 0.95 1.36 16.01
N GLY A 35 2.19 1.15 15.55
CA GLY A 35 3.14 0.18 16.11
C GLY A 35 2.99 -1.25 15.59
N ASN A 36 1.95 -1.55 14.79
CA ASN A 36 1.70 -2.89 14.28
C ASN A 36 2.39 -3.17 12.94
N GLU A 37 2.65 -4.44 12.65
CA GLU A 37 3.15 -4.90 11.34
C GLU A 37 1.99 -5.42 10.47
N THR A 38 0.92 -4.64 10.39
CA THR A 38 -0.28 -5.04 9.66
C THR A 38 -0.02 -5.02 8.16
N VAL A 39 -0.14 -6.19 7.53
CA VAL A 39 0.00 -6.38 6.07
C VAL A 39 -1.35 -6.79 5.51
N PRO A 40 -1.79 -6.25 4.35
CA PRO A 40 -1.09 -5.35 3.44
C PRO A 40 -1.13 -3.87 3.86
N THR A 41 0.03 -3.21 3.94
CA THR A 41 0.13 -1.75 4.03
C THR A 41 0.57 -1.20 2.69
N VAL A 42 -0.10 -0.15 2.20
CA VAL A 42 0.17 0.48 0.90
C VAL A 42 0.43 1.96 1.09
N ARG A 43 1.44 2.51 0.42
CA ARG A 43 1.73 3.94 0.39
C ARG A 43 1.38 4.51 -0.98
N VAL A 44 0.55 5.54 -1.02
CA VAL A 44 0.11 6.24 -2.23
C VAL A 44 0.48 7.71 -2.10
N ALA A 45 1.48 8.17 -2.87
CA ALA A 45 1.92 9.57 -2.94
C ALA A 45 2.04 10.28 -1.56
N GLY A 46 2.61 9.57 -0.57
CA GLY A 46 2.83 10.09 0.79
C GLY A 46 1.75 9.67 1.80
N THR A 47 0.58 9.24 1.36
CA THR A 47 -0.48 8.71 2.23
C THR A 47 -0.28 7.22 2.46
N ALA A 48 -0.20 6.80 3.71
CA ALA A 48 -0.18 5.39 4.07
C ALA A 48 -1.59 4.86 4.34
N LEU A 49 -1.88 3.67 3.84
CA LEU A 49 -3.13 2.96 4.00
C LEU A 49 -2.82 1.60 4.61
N VAL A 50 -3.37 1.35 5.79
CA VAL A 50 -3.17 0.11 6.55
C VAL A 50 -4.34 -0.81 6.27
N ASN A 51 -4.06 -1.99 5.71
CA ASN A 51 -5.06 -2.97 5.27
C ASN A 51 -6.22 -2.40 4.43
N PRO A 52 -5.96 -1.60 3.38
CA PRO A 52 -7.04 -1.03 2.58
C PRO A 52 -7.72 -2.09 1.70
N SER A 53 -8.99 -1.86 1.42
CA SER A 53 -9.69 -2.53 0.32
C SER A 53 -9.22 -1.99 -1.04
N LEU A 54 -9.45 -2.75 -2.13
CA LEU A 54 -9.14 -2.30 -3.50
C LEU A 54 -9.81 -0.97 -3.83
N ARG A 55 -11.05 -0.77 -3.39
CA ARG A 55 -11.80 0.47 -3.63
C ARG A 55 -11.16 1.66 -2.95
N GLN A 56 -10.80 1.52 -1.67
CA GLN A 56 -10.08 2.56 -0.93
C GLN A 56 -8.72 2.87 -1.56
N LEU A 57 -8.03 1.83 -2.04
CA LEU A 57 -6.76 2.01 -2.74
C LEU A 57 -6.94 2.81 -4.04
N LEU A 58 -7.94 2.46 -4.87
CA LEU A 58 -8.22 3.18 -6.11
C LEU A 58 -8.67 4.62 -5.86
N GLU A 59 -9.49 4.86 -4.83
CA GLU A 59 -9.88 6.22 -4.43
C GLU A 59 -8.67 7.04 -3.96
N ALA A 60 -7.79 6.44 -3.17
CA ALA A 60 -6.56 7.11 -2.73
C ALA A 60 -5.59 7.38 -3.89
N VAL A 61 -5.46 6.44 -4.84
CA VAL A 61 -4.66 6.65 -6.07
C VAL A 61 -5.28 7.78 -6.88
N ARG A 62 -6.59 7.81 -7.06
CA ARG A 62 -7.26 8.91 -7.77
C ARG A 62 -7.08 10.26 -7.08
N ALA A 63 -7.11 10.30 -5.75
CA ALA A 63 -6.98 11.52 -4.97
C ALA A 63 -5.54 12.05 -4.92
N HIS A 64 -4.55 11.17 -4.76
CA HIS A 64 -3.16 11.57 -4.49
C HIS A 64 -2.19 11.31 -5.64
N ALA A 65 -2.50 10.40 -6.55
CA ALA A 65 -1.64 10.02 -7.67
C ALA A 65 -2.45 9.71 -8.95
N PRO A 66 -3.28 10.66 -9.45
CA PRO A 66 -4.13 10.42 -10.62
C PRO A 66 -3.34 10.09 -11.90
N HIS A 67 -2.03 10.40 -11.93
CA HIS A 67 -1.13 10.07 -13.03
C HIS A 67 -0.72 8.59 -13.11
N LEU A 68 -1.09 7.77 -12.10
CA LEU A 68 -0.83 6.32 -12.08
C LEU A 68 -2.01 5.49 -12.63
N LEU A 69 -3.17 6.13 -12.83
CA LEU A 69 -4.37 5.53 -13.42
C LEU A 69 -4.33 5.53 -14.95
#